data_AF-A0A559LBH4-F1
#
_entry.id   AF-A0A559LBH4-F1
#
_cell.length_a   1.000
_cell.length_b   1.000
_cell.length_c   1.000
_cell.angle_alpha   90.00
_cell.angle_beta   90.00
_cell.angle_gamma   90.00
#
_symmetry.space_group_name_H-M   'P 1'
#
loop_
_entity.id
_entity.type
_entity.pdbx_description
1 polymer ?
#
loop_
_entity_poly.entity_id
_entity_poly.type
_entity_poly.pdbx_seq_one_letter_code
_entity_poly.pdbx_strand_id
1 'polypeptide(L)'
;MAAAAVQTYTPASYDHRAVDAMTDVDVAAQRLQELNGLDHMKSCIRDVFMKHGVDKVFGVGLLHRHYDVAPNEKIIELGPVSSPWVVGDDEVVTGGSVLPHTWRVFDGELKPTEFKFVPQRDLSNVDRPVFPAAFVKELIGVLQETGLDEVLGVSLYEAGDPDNETMEVTYGRSSIVIPSTGLIGSKVIGPQGFDAFQAAWTFSKKEGEDVVAHHGICAAMGVDNGVTARHGICAAKAAEGGVTARHGICAAKMNDGVKALHGICAAKAENGFEARHGICAAKASDGVNSRHGICAAKSAEDGLKAHHGICAAKASTDGVTSRHGICAAKSADDGMTARHGICAAKADDGFTARHGICAAKASEDGINARHGICAAKAADEGMTARHGICAAKSAEGMKAYHGICAAKSIEDGVKAHHGICAARTAEDGIKAKHGICAAKAANEGMTARHGICAARLANWDGMKV
;
A
#
# COMPACT_ATOMS: atom_id res chain seq x y z
N MET A 1 2.04 -34.59 2.31
CA MET A 1 3.36 -34.02 2.69
C MET A 1 3.52 -34.25 4.18
N ALA A 2 4.59 -34.92 4.60
CA ALA A 2 4.90 -35.03 6.02
C ALA A 2 5.17 -33.61 6.57
N ALA A 3 4.50 -33.22 7.65
CA ALA A 3 4.77 -31.96 8.32
C ALA A 3 6.25 -31.98 8.75
N ALA A 4 7.03 -31.01 8.28
CA ALA A 4 8.42 -30.86 8.74
C ALA A 4 8.38 -30.66 10.26
N ALA A 5 9.14 -31.47 11.00
CA ALA A 5 9.24 -31.33 12.45
C ALA A 5 9.75 -29.92 12.77
N VAL A 6 9.02 -29.18 13.61
CA VAL A 6 9.43 -27.85 14.06
C VAL A 6 10.71 -28.03 14.87
N GLN A 7 11.80 -27.42 14.41
CA GLN A 7 13.05 -27.41 15.17
C GLN A 7 12.84 -26.64 16.47
N THR A 8 13.15 -27.26 17.61
CA THR A 8 13.02 -26.66 18.93
C THR A 8 14.32 -26.00 19.36
N TYR A 9 14.21 -24.91 20.11
CA TYR A 9 15.29 -24.23 20.79
C TYR A 9 15.25 -24.55 22.28
N THR A 10 16.42 -24.73 22.89
CA THR A 10 16.56 -24.94 24.32
C THR A 10 17.22 -23.69 24.92
N PRO A 11 16.53 -22.96 25.81
CA PRO A 11 17.12 -21.84 26.53
C PRO A 11 18.40 -22.24 27.28
N ALA A 12 19.31 -21.29 27.41
CA ALA A 12 20.56 -21.50 28.15
C ALA A 12 20.31 -21.62 29.65
N SER A 13 21.28 -22.20 30.37
CA SER A 13 21.23 -22.32 31.83
C SER A 13 21.18 -20.94 32.52
N TYR A 14 20.64 -20.93 33.74
CA TYR A 14 20.59 -19.75 34.60
C TYR A 14 21.99 -19.13 34.80
N ASP A 15 22.04 -17.80 34.79
CA ASP A 15 23.23 -17.02 35.09
C ASP A 15 22.80 -15.78 35.88
N HIS A 16 23.21 -15.67 37.14
CA HIS A 16 22.88 -14.53 38.01
C HIS A 16 23.25 -13.18 37.38
N ARG A 17 24.30 -13.12 36.56
CA ARG A 17 24.73 -11.90 35.88
C ARG A 17 23.68 -11.35 34.90
N ALA A 18 22.83 -12.24 34.37
CA ALA A 18 21.71 -11.84 33.53
C ALA A 18 20.65 -11.07 34.35
N VAL A 19 20.51 -11.36 35.65
CA VAL A 19 19.63 -10.63 36.56
C VAL A 19 20.31 -9.34 37.05
N ASP A 20 21.59 -9.41 37.44
CA ASP A 20 22.36 -8.25 37.92
C ASP A 20 22.47 -7.12 36.88
N ALA A 21 22.46 -7.48 35.59
CA ALA A 21 22.49 -6.54 34.48
C ALA A 21 21.14 -5.83 34.23
N MET A 22 20.06 -6.20 34.94
CA MET A 22 18.78 -5.49 34.83
C MET A 22 18.81 -4.17 35.61
N THR A 23 18.05 -3.19 35.13
CA THR A 23 17.93 -1.89 35.80
C THR A 23 16.76 -1.88 36.79
N ASP A 24 16.68 -0.80 37.57
CA ASP A 24 15.47 -0.50 38.34
C ASP A 24 14.27 -0.25 37.40
N VAL A 25 13.05 -0.46 37.91
CA VAL A 25 11.80 -0.34 37.16
C VAL A 25 11.59 1.04 36.55
N ASP A 26 11.99 2.12 37.24
CA ASP A 26 11.86 3.48 36.72
C ASP A 26 12.71 3.69 35.46
N VAL A 27 13.94 3.19 35.50
CA VAL A 27 14.90 3.27 34.39
C VAL A 27 14.45 2.38 33.22
N ALA A 28 13.94 1.18 33.51
CA ALA A 28 13.42 0.28 32.49
C ALA A 28 12.20 0.91 31.77
N ALA A 29 11.27 1.50 32.52
CA ALA A 29 10.10 2.18 31.97
C ALA A 29 10.49 3.40 31.14
N GLN A 30 11.46 4.20 31.59
CA GLN A 30 12.00 5.32 30.82
C GLN A 30 12.61 4.85 29.49
N ARG A 31 13.47 3.83 29.52
CA ARG A 31 14.07 3.26 28.30
C ARG A 31 13.02 2.71 27.34
N LEU A 32 11.99 2.03 27.85
CA LEU A 32 10.87 1.55 27.04
C LEU A 32 10.20 2.71 26.30
N GLN A 33 10.02 3.86 26.95
CA GLN A 33 9.43 5.05 26.33
C GLN A 33 10.37 5.68 25.28
N GLU A 34 11.65 5.87 25.62
CA GLU A 34 12.66 6.47 24.73
C GLU A 34 12.86 5.68 23.44
N LEU A 35 12.72 4.35 23.52
CA LEU A 35 12.84 3.43 22.40
C LEU A 35 11.51 3.15 21.67
N ASN A 36 10.45 3.92 21.96
CA ASN A 36 9.10 3.68 21.41
C ASN A 36 8.61 2.24 21.57
N GLY A 37 8.95 1.59 22.69
CA GLY A 37 8.74 0.17 22.91
C GLY A 37 7.28 -0.27 22.79
N LEU A 38 6.32 0.56 23.24
CA LEU A 38 4.89 0.26 23.08
C LEU A 38 4.43 0.19 21.62
N ASP A 39 5.03 0.98 20.73
CA ASP A 39 4.70 0.94 19.30
C ASP A 39 5.33 -0.29 18.64
N HIS A 40 6.54 -0.69 19.05
CA HIS A 40 7.16 -1.94 18.64
C HIS A 40 6.37 -3.17 19.13
N MET A 41 5.85 -3.10 20.36
CA MET A 41 4.94 -4.10 20.94
C MET A 41 3.64 -4.24 20.16
N LYS A 42 3.07 -3.14 19.64
CA LYS A 42 1.87 -3.18 18.79
C LYS A 42 2.14 -3.60 17.35
N SER A 43 3.40 -3.69 16.93
CA SER A 43 3.82 -3.97 15.56
C SER A 43 4.78 -5.15 15.49
N CYS A 44 6.07 -4.91 15.20
CA CYS A 44 7.05 -5.94 14.89
C CYS A 44 7.18 -7.04 15.94
N ILE A 45 7.09 -6.73 17.24
CA ILE A 45 7.19 -7.74 18.31
C ILE A 45 5.93 -8.61 18.33
N ARG A 46 4.73 -8.01 18.31
CA ARG A 46 3.47 -8.75 18.19
C ARG A 46 3.45 -9.66 16.97
N ASP A 47 3.93 -9.16 15.83
CA ASP A 47 3.93 -9.90 14.57
C ASP A 47 4.77 -11.18 14.67
N VAL A 48 5.90 -11.17 15.39
CA VAL A 48 6.69 -12.37 15.65
C VAL A 48 5.88 -13.39 16.46
N PHE A 49 5.20 -12.99 17.53
CA PHE A 49 4.40 -13.91 18.35
C PHE A 49 3.24 -14.52 17.54
N MET A 50 2.54 -13.70 16.76
CA MET A 50 1.42 -14.12 15.92
C MET A 50 1.86 -15.04 14.78
N LYS A 51 3.00 -14.74 14.14
CA LYS A 51 3.57 -15.52 13.03
C LYS A 51 3.94 -16.93 13.47
N HIS A 52 4.49 -17.08 14.67
CA HIS A 52 4.93 -18.37 15.21
C HIS A 52 3.84 -19.08 16.04
N GLY A 53 2.67 -18.46 16.23
CA GLY A 53 1.53 -19.04 16.92
C GLY A 53 1.79 -19.30 18.41
N VAL A 54 2.62 -18.46 19.03
CA VAL A 54 3.02 -18.59 20.45
C VAL A 54 2.33 -17.57 21.36
N ASP A 55 1.42 -16.77 20.82
CA ASP A 55 0.65 -15.73 21.49
C ASP A 55 -0.22 -16.23 22.66
N LYS A 56 -0.53 -17.53 22.68
CA LYS A 56 -1.29 -18.19 23.76
C LYS A 56 -0.41 -18.78 24.87
N VAL A 57 0.91 -18.82 24.67
CA VAL A 57 1.86 -19.46 25.59
C VAL A 57 2.75 -18.40 26.23
N PHE A 58 3.21 -17.45 25.43
CA PHE A 58 4.15 -16.42 25.85
C PHE A 58 3.53 -15.03 25.83
N GLY A 59 3.88 -14.25 26.84
CA GLY A 59 3.74 -12.80 26.88
C GLY A 59 5.10 -12.11 26.84
N VAL A 60 5.08 -10.78 26.88
CA VAL A 60 6.28 -9.96 27.03
C VAL A 60 6.24 -9.26 28.38
N GLY A 61 7.38 -9.28 29.08
CA GLY A 61 7.58 -8.60 30.35
C GLY A 61 8.58 -7.45 30.22
N LEU A 62 8.38 -6.39 31.02
CA LEU A 62 9.37 -5.34 31.25
C LEU A 62 10.43 -5.90 32.19
N LEU A 63 11.67 -5.99 31.74
CA LEU A 63 12.78 -6.49 32.55
C LEU A 63 13.20 -5.42 33.56
N HIS A 64 13.12 -5.77 34.83
CA HIS A 64 13.57 -4.92 35.92
C HIS A 64 13.97 -5.79 37.11
N ARG A 65 14.75 -5.21 38.03
CA ARG A 65 15.11 -5.87 39.30
C ARG A 65 14.55 -5.10 40.48
N HIS A 66 14.03 -5.85 41.46
CA HIS A 66 13.51 -5.31 42.72
C HIS A 66 14.55 -5.28 43.84
N TYR A 67 15.54 -6.17 43.78
CA TYR A 67 16.59 -6.35 44.78
C TYR A 67 17.78 -7.13 44.18
N ASP A 68 18.93 -7.07 44.85
CA ASP A 68 20.11 -7.84 44.45
C ASP A 68 19.92 -9.35 44.72
N VAL A 69 20.48 -10.19 43.86
CA VAL A 69 20.41 -11.66 43.91
C VAL A 69 21.82 -12.23 44.00
N ALA A 70 22.08 -13.09 44.99
CA ALA A 70 23.38 -13.74 45.13
C ALA A 70 23.60 -14.81 44.03
N PRO A 71 24.84 -15.20 43.72
CA PRO A 71 25.13 -16.15 42.64
C PRO A 71 24.45 -17.53 42.76
N ASN A 72 24.06 -17.93 43.97
CA ASN A 72 23.39 -19.20 44.27
C ASN A 72 21.88 -19.04 44.55
N GLU A 73 21.35 -17.82 44.40
CA GLU A 73 19.95 -17.51 44.55
C GLU A 73 19.26 -17.46 43.18
N LYS A 74 17.97 -17.81 43.17
CA LYS A 74 17.06 -17.63 42.03
C LYS A 74 15.82 -16.89 42.52
N ILE A 75 15.24 -16.04 41.69
CA ILE A 75 13.97 -15.37 41.99
C ILE A 75 12.84 -16.39 41.78
N ILE A 76 12.16 -16.76 42.87
CA ILE A 76 11.11 -17.78 42.87
C ILE A 76 9.75 -17.16 43.18
N GLU A 77 8.81 -17.35 42.27
CA GLU A 77 7.40 -17.07 42.42
C GLU A 77 6.68 -18.24 43.10
N LEU A 78 6.02 -17.95 44.23
CA LEU A 78 5.11 -18.84 44.94
C LEU A 78 3.78 -18.11 45.20
N GLY A 79 2.79 -18.37 44.35
CA GLY A 79 1.54 -17.63 44.38
C GLY A 79 1.79 -16.16 44.00
N PRO A 80 1.28 -15.18 44.77
CA PRO A 80 1.49 -13.76 44.47
C PRO A 80 2.85 -13.23 44.94
N VAL A 81 3.71 -14.04 45.56
CA VAL A 81 4.97 -13.57 46.16
C VAL A 81 6.16 -14.07 45.36
N SER A 82 7.05 -13.16 45.01
CA SER A 82 8.34 -13.43 44.38
C SER A 82 9.48 -13.08 45.35
N SER A 83 10.38 -14.03 45.61
CA SER A 83 11.48 -13.86 46.58
C SER A 83 12.73 -14.66 46.19
N PRO A 84 13.94 -14.24 46.59
CA PRO A 84 15.17 -14.94 46.26
C PRO A 84 15.33 -16.17 47.15
N TRP A 85 15.49 -17.35 46.55
CA TRP A 85 15.72 -18.61 47.25
C TRP A 85 17.09 -19.17 46.93
N VAL A 86 17.77 -19.75 47.92
CA VAL A 86 19.01 -20.49 47.71
C VAL A 86 18.68 -21.88 47.19
N VAL A 87 18.80 -22.06 45.87
CA VAL A 87 18.41 -23.31 45.19
C VAL A 87 19.59 -24.00 44.49
N GLY A 88 20.69 -23.29 44.23
CA GLY A 88 21.80 -23.84 43.44
C GLY A 88 21.37 -24.18 42.01
N ASP A 89 22.06 -25.13 41.38
CA ASP A 89 21.83 -25.51 39.98
C ASP A 89 20.65 -26.47 39.78
N ASP A 90 20.23 -27.18 40.83
CA ASP A 90 19.16 -28.18 40.75
C ASP A 90 17.76 -27.54 40.54
N GLU A 91 16.91 -28.20 39.76
CA GLU A 91 15.48 -27.83 39.63
C GLU A 91 14.65 -28.29 40.84
N VAL A 92 15.14 -29.27 41.62
CA VAL A 92 14.35 -29.92 42.68
C VAL A 92 14.60 -29.25 44.03
N VAL A 93 13.50 -28.89 44.70
CA VAL A 93 13.52 -28.28 46.04
C VAL A 93 12.57 -29.03 46.97
N THR A 94 12.63 -28.73 48.26
CA THR A 94 11.71 -29.31 49.25
C THR A 94 10.26 -29.05 48.83
N GLY A 95 9.52 -30.13 48.58
CA GLY A 95 8.09 -30.09 48.26
C GLY A 95 7.75 -29.92 46.77
N GLY A 96 8.73 -29.79 45.87
CA GLY A 96 8.46 -29.61 44.45
C GLY A 96 9.67 -29.29 43.58
N SER A 97 9.46 -28.49 42.52
CA SER A 97 10.53 -28.03 41.64
C SER A 97 10.38 -26.55 41.29
N VAL A 98 11.49 -25.90 40.97
CA VAL A 98 11.52 -24.54 40.43
C VAL A 98 11.73 -24.60 38.92
N LEU A 99 10.77 -24.07 38.16
CA LEU A 99 10.80 -24.11 36.71
C LEU A 99 10.92 -22.69 36.14
N PRO A 100 11.71 -22.46 35.08
CA PRO A 100 11.81 -21.16 34.43
C PRO A 100 10.45 -20.58 34.03
N HIS A 101 10.26 -19.28 34.26
CA HIS A 101 9.02 -18.55 33.99
C HIS A 101 9.24 -17.34 33.09
N THR A 102 10.30 -16.56 33.34
CA THR A 102 10.69 -15.38 32.54
C THR A 102 12.10 -15.57 31.99
N TRP A 103 12.33 -15.14 30.75
CA TRP A 103 13.63 -15.16 30.08
C TRP A 103 13.95 -13.79 29.47
N ARG A 104 15.25 -13.45 29.49
CA ARG A 104 15.79 -12.31 28.76
C ARG A 104 16.78 -12.74 27.69
N VAL A 105 17.05 -11.84 26.75
CA VAL A 105 18.23 -11.96 25.89
C VAL A 105 19.45 -11.52 26.70
N PHE A 106 20.48 -12.38 26.72
CA PHE A 106 21.77 -12.09 27.34
C PHE A 106 22.86 -12.89 26.63
N ASP A 107 23.92 -12.21 26.19
CA ASP A 107 24.97 -12.77 25.32
C ASP A 107 24.43 -13.49 24.07
N GLY A 108 23.31 -12.98 23.52
CA GLY A 108 22.67 -13.52 22.31
C GLY A 108 21.85 -14.79 22.52
N GLU A 109 21.64 -15.23 23.77
CA GLU A 109 20.83 -16.40 24.11
C GLU A 109 19.66 -16.01 25.03
N LEU A 110 18.61 -16.83 25.06
CA LEU A 110 17.58 -16.71 26.08
C LEU A 110 18.08 -17.35 27.38
N LYS A 111 18.21 -16.53 28.43
CA LYS A 111 18.56 -16.98 29.78
C LYS A 111 17.38 -16.75 30.73
N PRO A 112 17.02 -17.74 31.57
CA PRO A 112 15.96 -17.58 32.55
C PRO A 112 16.38 -16.58 33.62
N THR A 113 15.44 -15.76 34.09
CA THR A 113 15.66 -14.75 35.14
C THR A 113 14.76 -14.97 36.35
N GLU A 114 13.54 -15.46 36.12
CA GLU A 114 12.55 -15.75 37.15
C GLU A 114 12.00 -17.15 36.98
N PHE A 115 11.62 -17.76 38.10
CA PHE A 115 11.20 -19.15 38.16
C PHE A 115 9.91 -19.25 38.97
N LYS A 116 9.08 -20.24 38.65
CA LYS A 116 7.87 -20.57 39.38
C LYS A 116 8.06 -21.85 40.18
N PHE A 117 7.65 -21.84 41.45
CA PHE A 117 7.59 -23.06 42.24
C PHE A 117 6.38 -23.91 41.82
N VAL A 118 6.63 -25.18 41.51
CA VAL A 118 5.61 -26.17 41.18
C VAL A 118 5.59 -27.26 42.25
N PRO A 119 4.48 -27.45 42.98
CA PRO A 119 4.36 -28.53 43.95
C PRO A 119 4.54 -29.91 43.32
N GLN A 120 5.12 -30.85 44.06
CA GLN A 120 5.40 -32.21 43.57
C GLN A 120 4.17 -32.91 42.95
N ARG A 121 2.99 -32.67 43.50
CA ARG A 121 1.71 -33.23 43.04
C ARG A 121 1.26 -32.71 41.67
N ASP A 122 1.75 -31.55 41.26
CA ASP A 122 1.32 -30.86 40.04
C ASP A 122 2.33 -31.04 38.90
N LEU A 123 3.56 -31.50 39.19
CA LEU A 123 4.65 -31.67 38.22
C LEU A 123 4.30 -32.54 37.00
N SER A 124 3.45 -33.55 37.17
CA SER A 124 3.04 -34.41 36.04
C SER A 124 2.13 -33.71 35.03
N ASN A 125 1.51 -32.60 35.42
CA ASN A 125 0.52 -31.86 34.63
C ASN A 125 1.07 -30.51 34.13
N VAL A 126 2.34 -30.19 34.43
CA VAL A 126 2.95 -28.95 33.94
C VAL A 126 3.41 -29.13 32.51
N ASP A 127 2.77 -28.39 31.60
CA ASP A 127 3.25 -28.23 30.24
C ASP A 127 4.54 -27.41 30.25
N ARG A 128 5.66 -28.04 29.86
CA ARG A 128 6.91 -27.32 29.63
C ARG A 128 6.81 -26.56 28.30
N PRO A 129 7.08 -25.25 28.27
CA PRO A 129 6.97 -24.48 27.05
C PRO A 129 7.94 -24.97 25.98
N VAL A 130 7.44 -25.11 24.77
CA VAL A 130 8.27 -25.41 23.61
C VAL A 130 8.63 -24.10 22.92
N PHE A 131 9.92 -23.84 22.75
CA PHE A 131 10.41 -22.69 22.00
C PHE A 131 10.69 -23.09 20.55
N PRO A 132 9.91 -22.65 19.54
CA PRO A 132 10.29 -22.86 18.15
C PRO A 132 11.62 -22.13 17.87
N ALA A 133 12.59 -22.80 17.25
CA ALA A 133 13.90 -22.19 16.97
C ALA A 133 13.78 -20.98 16.02
N ALA A 134 12.82 -21.02 15.09
CA ALA A 134 12.52 -19.90 14.21
C ALA A 134 11.96 -18.70 14.98
N PHE A 135 11.12 -18.93 16.00
CA PHE A 135 10.58 -17.89 16.87
C PHE A 135 11.70 -17.19 17.64
N VAL A 136 12.53 -17.97 18.34
CA VAL A 136 13.60 -17.41 19.19
C VAL A 136 14.60 -16.60 18.36
N LYS A 137 15.01 -17.12 17.20
CA LYS A 137 15.94 -16.41 16.31
C LYS A 137 15.37 -15.07 15.85
N GLU A 138 14.09 -15.05 15.44
CA GLU A 138 13.45 -13.83 14.95
C GLU A 138 13.18 -12.84 16.08
N LEU A 139 12.75 -13.31 17.25
CA LEU A 139 12.55 -12.48 18.42
C LEU A 139 13.84 -11.78 18.87
N ILE A 140 14.94 -12.54 19.02
CA ILE A 140 16.25 -11.96 19.40
C ILE A 140 16.66 -10.90 18.36
N GLY A 141 16.50 -11.19 17.07
CA GLY A 141 16.80 -10.23 16.00
C GLY A 141 15.99 -8.94 16.14
N VAL A 142 14.67 -9.04 16.33
CA VAL A 142 13.79 -7.86 16.48
C VAL A 142 14.13 -7.05 17.74
N LEU A 143 14.38 -7.71 18.87
CA LEU A 143 14.76 -7.03 20.11
C LEU A 143 16.10 -6.29 19.97
N GLN A 144 17.09 -6.91 19.33
CA GLN A 144 18.39 -6.27 19.08
C GLN A 144 18.31 -5.14 18.06
N GLU A 145 17.53 -5.29 16.99
CA GLU A 145 17.33 -4.25 15.97
C GLU A 145 16.62 -3.01 16.54
N THR A 146 15.73 -3.20 17.51
CA THR A 146 15.00 -2.12 18.20
C THR A 146 15.73 -1.57 19.43
N GLY A 147 16.80 -2.23 19.88
CA GLY A 147 17.51 -1.91 21.12
C GLY A 147 16.75 -2.25 22.40
N LEU A 148 15.71 -3.09 22.30
CA LEU A 148 14.83 -3.48 23.41
C LEU A 148 15.27 -4.79 24.10
N ASP A 149 16.38 -5.41 23.69
CA ASP A 149 16.89 -6.68 24.22
C ASP A 149 17.37 -6.60 25.68
N GLU A 150 17.70 -5.40 26.17
CA GLU A 150 17.94 -5.13 27.59
C GLU A 150 16.68 -4.70 28.37
N VAL A 151 15.57 -4.41 27.69
CA VAL A 151 14.36 -3.80 28.27
C VAL A 151 13.21 -4.79 28.36
N LEU A 152 13.10 -5.70 27.39
CA LEU A 152 11.98 -6.62 27.26
C LEU A 152 12.42 -8.07 27.33
N GLY A 153 11.61 -8.88 28.03
CA GLY A 153 11.77 -10.32 28.17
C GLY A 153 10.54 -11.07 27.68
N VAL A 154 10.66 -12.39 27.62
CA VAL A 154 9.54 -13.29 27.35
C VAL A 154 9.16 -13.98 28.63
N SER A 155 7.87 -14.02 28.94
CA SER A 155 7.37 -14.74 30.12
C SER A 155 6.32 -15.76 29.70
N LEU A 156 6.19 -16.85 30.46
CA LEU A 156 5.00 -17.67 30.37
C LEU A 156 3.80 -16.87 30.82
N TYR A 157 2.70 -17.04 30.09
CA TYR A 157 1.45 -16.39 30.44
C TYR A 157 0.38 -17.44 30.65
N GLU A 158 -0.12 -17.53 31.87
CA GLU A 158 -1.30 -18.33 32.18
C GLU A 158 -2.53 -17.50 31.83
N ALA A 159 -3.32 -17.97 30.86
CA ALA A 159 -4.56 -17.31 30.48
C ALA A 159 -5.52 -17.25 31.68
N GLY A 160 -5.70 -16.06 32.25
CA GLY A 160 -6.60 -15.80 33.37
C GLY A 160 -7.13 -14.37 33.32
N ASP A 161 -8.45 -14.27 33.24
CA ASP A 161 -9.33 -13.07 33.27
C ASP A 161 -8.72 -11.73 32.79
N PRO A 162 -8.99 -11.29 31.54
CA PRO A 162 -8.47 -10.02 31.01
C PRO A 162 -8.89 -8.77 31.81
N ASP A 163 -9.85 -8.91 32.73
CA ASP A 163 -10.37 -7.83 33.57
C ASP A 163 -9.63 -7.69 34.93
N ASN A 164 -8.64 -8.53 35.23
CA ASN A 164 -7.94 -8.50 36.52
C ASN A 164 -6.56 -7.84 36.39
N GLU A 165 -6.55 -6.52 36.24
CA GLU A 165 -5.32 -5.73 36.33
C GLU A 165 -4.64 -5.99 37.68
N THR A 166 -3.34 -6.29 37.67
CA THR A 166 -2.53 -6.50 38.88
C THR A 166 -1.36 -5.52 38.90
N MET A 167 -0.85 -5.24 40.10
CA MET A 167 0.26 -4.35 40.36
C MET A 167 1.26 -5.06 41.26
N GLU A 168 2.55 -4.91 40.97
CA GLU A 168 3.63 -5.48 41.75
C GLU A 168 4.20 -4.45 42.74
N VAL A 169 4.41 -4.85 44.00
CA VAL A 169 4.96 -4.00 45.07
C VAL A 169 6.02 -4.75 45.85
N THR A 170 7.16 -4.09 46.08
CA THR A 170 8.30 -4.68 46.79
C THR A 170 8.44 -4.20 48.23
N TYR A 171 8.55 -5.15 49.15
CA TYR A 171 8.87 -4.94 50.57
C TYR A 171 10.13 -5.74 50.94
N GLY A 172 11.25 -5.06 51.13
CA GLY A 172 12.53 -5.72 51.40
C GLY A 172 12.98 -6.58 50.21
N ARG A 173 13.22 -7.87 50.44
CA ARG A 173 13.58 -8.85 49.39
C ARG A 173 12.38 -9.69 48.93
N SER A 174 11.17 -9.18 49.08
CA SER A 174 9.95 -9.83 48.63
C SER A 174 9.17 -8.88 47.74
N SER A 175 8.86 -9.33 46.54
CA SER A 175 7.93 -8.65 45.64
C SER A 175 6.57 -9.34 45.71
N ILE A 176 5.49 -8.58 45.67
CA ILE A 176 4.12 -9.06 45.87
C ILE A 176 3.21 -8.50 44.78
N VAL A 177 2.55 -9.39 44.04
CA VAL A 177 1.51 -9.06 43.08
C VAL A 177 0.19 -8.91 43.82
N ILE A 178 -0.41 -7.72 43.73
CA ILE A 178 -1.70 -7.36 44.32
C ILE A 178 -2.68 -6.89 43.24
N PRO A 179 -4.00 -6.94 43.45
CA PRO A 179 -4.96 -6.36 42.52
C PRO A 179 -4.70 -4.86 42.30
N SER A 180 -4.76 -4.42 41.04
CA SER A 180 -4.65 -3.01 40.65
C SER A 180 -5.86 -2.24 41.16
N THR A 181 -5.67 -0.93 41.42
CA THR A 181 -6.75 0.01 41.71
C THR A 181 -7.32 0.69 40.45
N GLY A 182 -6.91 0.24 39.25
CA GLY A 182 -7.35 0.81 37.97
C GLY A 182 -6.62 2.10 37.55
N LEU A 183 -5.38 2.30 38.01
CA LEU A 183 -4.62 3.55 37.87
C LEU A 183 -3.33 3.37 37.05
N ILE A 184 -3.38 2.67 35.91
CA ILE A 184 -2.21 2.53 35.02
C ILE A 184 -1.80 3.93 34.50
N GLY A 185 -0.52 4.28 34.67
CA GLY A 185 0.04 5.56 34.21
C GLY A 185 -0.28 6.77 35.10
N SER A 186 -0.85 6.55 36.28
CA SER A 186 -1.08 7.59 37.30
C SER A 186 -0.22 7.30 38.53
N LYS A 187 0.36 8.35 39.14
CA LYS A 187 1.04 8.22 40.43
C LYS A 187 0.07 7.67 41.46
N VAL A 188 0.32 6.47 41.99
CA VAL A 188 -0.55 5.86 43.00
C VAL A 188 -0.22 6.51 44.34
N ILE A 189 -1.12 7.37 44.81
CA ILE A 189 -0.98 8.08 46.09
C ILE A 189 -1.34 7.12 47.23
N GLY A 190 -0.45 6.17 47.51
CA GLY A 190 -0.39 5.49 48.81
C GLY A 190 0.36 6.33 49.85
N PRO A 191 0.33 5.96 51.14
CA PRO A 191 1.06 6.68 52.21
C PRO A 191 2.59 6.76 51.99
N GLN A 192 3.13 6.01 51.03
CA GLN A 192 4.54 6.00 50.67
C GLN A 192 4.84 6.56 49.25
N GLY A 193 3.81 6.84 48.43
CA GLY A 193 3.90 7.46 47.11
C GLY A 193 4.83 6.76 46.10
N PHE A 194 4.28 5.89 45.26
CA PHE A 194 5.03 5.19 44.20
C PHE A 194 4.34 5.34 42.83
N ASP A 195 5.11 5.27 41.76
CA ASP A 195 4.60 5.27 40.39
C ASP A 195 4.33 3.82 39.94
N ALA A 196 3.15 3.57 39.38
CA ALA A 196 2.77 2.25 38.89
C ALA A 196 3.04 2.15 37.39
N PHE A 197 3.78 1.12 36.98
CA PHE A 197 4.14 0.88 35.59
C PHE A 197 3.46 -0.36 35.05
N GLN A 198 3.05 -0.31 33.78
CA GLN A 198 2.66 -1.53 33.08
C GLN A 198 3.92 -2.33 32.77
N ALA A 199 3.99 -3.57 33.25
CA ALA A 199 5.18 -4.42 33.16
C ALA A 199 4.95 -5.75 32.43
N ALA A 200 3.72 -6.07 32.02
CA ALA A 200 3.42 -7.29 31.29
C ALA A 200 2.37 -7.04 30.21
N TRP A 201 2.54 -7.70 29.07
CA TRP A 201 1.65 -7.61 27.92
C TRP A 201 1.46 -8.97 27.28
N THR A 202 0.24 -9.19 26.80
CA THR A 202 -0.09 -10.31 25.92
C THR A 202 -0.62 -9.81 24.60
N PHE A 203 -0.57 -10.69 23.60
CA PHE A 203 -1.05 -10.37 22.27
C PHE A 203 -2.34 -11.14 22.00
N SER A 204 -3.41 -10.42 21.71
CA SER A 204 -4.65 -11.00 21.21
C SER A 204 -4.88 -10.61 19.75
N LYS A 205 -5.56 -11.51 19.03
CA LYS A 205 -6.15 -11.16 17.74
C LYS A 205 -7.41 -10.34 18.02
N LYS A 206 -7.42 -9.07 17.63
CA LYS A 206 -8.68 -8.33 17.52
C LYS A 206 -9.39 -8.79 16.25
N GLU A 207 -10.68 -9.14 16.35
CA GLU A 207 -11.51 -9.33 15.16
C GLU A 207 -11.55 -8.00 14.38
N GLY A 208 -11.17 -8.05 13.09
CA GLY A 208 -11.36 -6.95 12.14
C GLY A 208 -10.20 -5.94 12.00
N GLU A 209 -9.00 -6.21 12.50
CA GLU A 209 -7.88 -5.25 12.43
C GLU A 209 -7.09 -5.34 11.10
N ASP A 210 -6.87 -4.19 10.46
CA ASP A 210 -6.10 -4.06 9.21
C ASP A 210 -4.64 -4.47 9.36
N VAL A 211 -4.05 -5.10 8.33
CA VAL A 211 -2.60 -5.32 8.29
C VAL A 211 -1.90 -4.03 7.87
N VAL A 212 -1.16 -3.43 8.80
CA VAL A 212 -0.42 -2.18 8.57
C VAL A 212 1.07 -2.40 8.85
N ALA A 213 1.91 -2.38 7.81
CA ALA A 213 3.34 -2.16 8.01
C ALA A 213 3.59 -0.67 8.22
N HIS A 214 4.08 -0.29 9.41
CA HIS A 214 4.47 1.09 9.74
C HIS A 214 5.95 1.38 9.42
N HIS A 215 6.84 0.41 9.64
CA HIS A 215 8.26 0.40 9.23
C HIS A 215 8.70 -1.06 9.11
N GLY A 216 8.90 -1.59 7.90
CA GLY A 216 9.31 -2.98 7.71
C GLY A 216 8.62 -3.71 6.56
N ILE A 217 8.69 -5.04 6.59
CA ILE A 217 8.15 -5.94 5.56
C ILE A 217 6.92 -6.67 6.13
N CYS A 218 5.73 -6.47 5.56
CA CYS A 218 4.57 -7.32 5.87
C CYS A 218 4.30 -8.37 4.78
N ALA A 219 3.93 -9.57 5.23
CA ALA A 219 3.42 -10.65 4.39
C ALA A 219 2.06 -11.11 4.93
N ALA A 220 0.99 -10.79 4.21
CA ALA A 220 -0.39 -11.12 4.62
C ALA A 220 -1.03 -12.16 3.69
N MET A 221 -1.73 -13.14 4.25
CA MET A 221 -2.53 -14.12 3.51
C MET A 221 -3.95 -14.15 4.05
N GLY A 222 -4.96 -14.04 3.17
CA GLY A 222 -6.38 -14.15 3.56
C GLY A 222 -6.84 -13.01 4.45
N VAL A 223 -6.80 -11.78 3.94
CA VAL A 223 -7.17 -10.58 4.70
C VAL A 223 -8.43 -9.95 4.14
N ASP A 224 -9.48 -9.87 4.96
CA ASP A 224 -10.79 -9.45 4.49
C ASP A 224 -10.88 -7.93 4.28
N ASN A 225 -10.19 -7.13 5.12
CA ASN A 225 -10.32 -5.66 5.13
C ASN A 225 -9.26 -4.89 4.33
N GLY A 226 -8.36 -5.59 3.63
CA GLY A 226 -7.34 -4.96 2.78
C GLY A 226 -5.98 -4.76 3.46
N VAL A 227 -5.06 -4.07 2.78
CA VAL A 227 -3.65 -3.96 3.20
C VAL A 227 -3.11 -2.55 3.04
N THR A 228 -2.44 -2.04 4.08
CA THR A 228 -1.79 -0.73 4.04
C THR A 228 -0.29 -0.83 4.29
N ALA A 229 0.51 -0.33 3.34
CA ALA A 229 1.96 -0.19 3.49
C ALA A 229 2.29 1.29 3.74
N ARG A 230 2.73 1.64 4.97
CA ARG A 230 3.14 3.00 5.34
C ARG A 230 4.65 3.01 5.57
N HIS A 231 5.42 3.72 4.76
CA HIS A 231 6.91 3.75 4.80
C HIS A 231 7.62 2.36 4.72
N GLY A 232 6.93 1.29 4.33
CA GLY A 232 7.45 -0.08 4.28
C GLY A 232 7.06 -0.85 3.02
N ILE A 233 7.39 -2.14 2.97
CA ILE A 233 7.07 -3.05 1.86
C ILE A 233 5.97 -4.02 2.33
N CYS A 234 4.90 -4.20 1.56
CA CYS A 234 3.91 -5.22 1.85
C CYS A 234 3.60 -6.12 0.68
N ALA A 235 3.53 -7.42 0.94
CA ALA A 235 3.07 -8.44 0.02
C ALA A 235 1.80 -9.10 0.56
N ALA A 236 0.71 -9.08 -0.21
CA ALA A 236 -0.58 -9.61 0.20
C ALA A 236 -1.15 -10.59 -0.83
N LYS A 237 -1.67 -11.73 -0.38
CA LYS A 237 -2.29 -12.72 -1.26
C LYS A 237 -3.72 -13.04 -0.78
N ALA A 238 -4.68 -12.88 -1.70
CA ALA A 238 -6.11 -13.10 -1.47
C ALA A 238 -6.68 -12.16 -0.39
N ALA A 239 -6.63 -10.86 -0.68
CA ALA A 239 -7.32 -9.85 0.11
C ALA A 239 -8.69 -9.57 -0.51
N GLU A 240 -9.77 -9.53 0.29
CA GLU A 240 -11.07 -9.09 -0.21
C GLU A 240 -11.11 -7.55 -0.32
N GLY A 241 -10.58 -6.84 0.67
CA GLY A 241 -10.49 -5.38 0.70
C GLY A 241 -9.32 -4.74 -0.06
N GLY A 242 -9.38 -3.40 -0.19
CA GLY A 242 -8.48 -2.54 -0.97
C GLY A 242 -7.01 -2.49 -0.48
N VAL A 243 -6.10 -1.97 -1.32
CA VAL A 243 -4.68 -1.80 -0.97
C VAL A 243 -4.28 -0.34 -1.03
N THR A 244 -3.58 0.13 0.00
CA THR A 244 -3.04 1.48 0.05
C THR A 244 -1.54 1.48 0.33
N ALA A 245 -0.72 1.94 -0.62
CA ALA A 245 0.68 2.29 -0.35
C ALA A 245 0.80 3.79 -0.04
N ARG A 246 1.23 4.14 1.17
CA ARG A 246 1.49 5.51 1.59
C ARG A 246 2.98 5.69 1.87
N HIS A 247 3.73 6.28 0.94
CA HIS A 247 5.20 6.34 0.97
C HIS A 247 5.91 4.96 1.02
N GLY A 248 5.19 3.88 0.70
CA GLY A 248 5.70 2.50 0.75
C GLY A 248 5.54 1.76 -0.59
N ILE A 249 5.88 0.48 -0.60
CA ILE A 249 5.76 -0.41 -1.76
C ILE A 249 4.73 -1.50 -1.45
N CYS A 250 3.73 -1.70 -2.31
CA CYS A 250 2.79 -2.82 -2.20
C CYS A 250 2.79 -3.76 -3.40
N ALA A 251 2.66 -5.05 -3.13
CA ALA A 251 2.40 -6.09 -4.12
C ALA A 251 1.20 -6.94 -3.67
N ALA A 252 0.09 -6.93 -4.41
CA ALA A 252 -1.14 -7.59 -3.95
C ALA A 252 -1.96 -8.29 -5.04
N LYS A 253 -2.68 -9.36 -4.65
CA LYS A 253 -3.76 -9.96 -5.44
C LYS A 253 -5.04 -9.92 -4.62
N MET A 254 -6.07 -9.26 -5.15
CA MET A 254 -7.26 -8.84 -4.41
C MET A 254 -8.47 -8.64 -5.32
N ASN A 255 -9.64 -8.43 -4.71
CA ASN A 255 -10.88 -8.13 -5.43
C ASN A 255 -11.13 -6.61 -5.51
N ASP A 256 -10.91 -5.87 -4.41
CA ASP A 256 -11.16 -4.42 -4.36
C ASP A 256 -9.97 -3.55 -4.84
N GLY A 257 -10.18 -2.23 -4.95
CA GLY A 257 -9.30 -1.29 -5.67
C GLY A 257 -8.00 -0.91 -4.97
N VAL A 258 -7.10 -0.28 -5.73
CA VAL A 258 -5.71 -0.03 -5.32
C VAL A 258 -5.38 1.47 -5.34
N LYS A 259 -4.75 1.96 -4.27
CA LYS A 259 -4.36 3.36 -4.09
C LYS A 259 -2.87 3.49 -3.80
N ALA A 260 -2.14 4.15 -4.70
CA ALA A 260 -0.73 4.51 -4.49
C ALA A 260 -0.63 6.00 -4.12
N LEU A 261 -0.43 6.32 -2.84
CA LEU A 261 -0.32 7.67 -2.28
C LEU A 261 1.15 8.00 -1.97
N HIS A 262 1.87 8.66 -2.89
CA HIS A 262 3.33 8.88 -2.79
C HIS A 262 4.16 7.58 -2.69
N GLY A 263 3.56 6.43 -2.99
CA GLY A 263 4.19 5.11 -2.95
C GLY A 263 4.13 4.40 -4.30
N ILE A 264 4.61 3.16 -4.33
CA ILE A 264 4.58 2.29 -5.52
C ILE A 264 3.66 1.11 -5.24
N CYS A 265 2.72 0.80 -6.12
CA CYS A 265 1.91 -0.40 -6.00
C CYS A 265 1.84 -1.21 -7.29
N ALA A 266 2.05 -2.52 -7.17
CA ALA A 266 1.83 -3.49 -8.24
C ALA A 266 0.75 -4.49 -7.80
N ALA A 267 -0.44 -4.41 -8.38
CA ALA A 267 -1.54 -5.25 -7.91
C ALA A 267 -2.44 -5.78 -9.04
N LYS A 268 -3.04 -6.93 -8.77
CA LYS A 268 -4.18 -7.45 -9.53
C LYS A 268 -5.42 -7.21 -8.68
N ALA A 269 -6.29 -6.33 -9.13
CA ALA A 269 -7.58 -6.00 -8.51
C ALA A 269 -8.68 -6.12 -9.57
N GLU A 270 -9.91 -6.38 -9.15
CA GLU A 270 -11.07 -6.33 -10.06
C GLU A 270 -11.58 -4.89 -10.14
N ASN A 271 -11.66 -4.20 -9.00
CA ASN A 271 -12.02 -2.79 -8.88
C ASN A 271 -10.84 -1.84 -9.18
N GLY A 272 -11.15 -0.58 -9.52
CA GLY A 272 -10.25 0.38 -10.17
C GLY A 272 -8.99 0.80 -9.40
N PHE A 273 -8.14 1.59 -10.09
CA PHE A 273 -6.82 2.00 -9.62
C PHE A 273 -6.68 3.53 -9.54
N GLU A 274 -6.06 4.02 -8.47
CA GLU A 274 -5.71 5.44 -8.33
C GLU A 274 -4.24 5.64 -7.89
N ALA A 275 -3.43 6.33 -8.70
CA ALA A 275 -2.16 6.90 -8.24
C ALA A 275 -2.33 8.38 -7.89
N ARG A 276 -1.98 8.76 -6.66
CA ARG A 276 -1.82 10.16 -6.24
C ARG A 276 -0.38 10.43 -5.84
N HIS A 277 0.34 11.18 -6.68
CA HIS A 277 1.79 11.41 -6.50
C HIS A 277 2.63 10.12 -6.42
N GLY A 278 2.06 8.97 -6.80
CA GLY A 278 2.68 7.65 -6.71
C GLY A 278 2.71 6.94 -8.06
N ILE A 279 3.14 5.68 -8.06
CA ILE A 279 3.22 4.83 -9.24
C ILE A 279 2.34 3.59 -9.04
N CYS A 280 1.45 3.31 -9.99
CA CYS A 280 0.58 2.14 -9.97
C CYS A 280 0.78 1.26 -11.23
N ALA A 281 0.94 -0.05 -11.04
CA ALA A 281 0.99 -1.05 -12.11
C ALA A 281 -0.07 -2.13 -11.86
N ALA A 282 -0.99 -2.27 -12.79
CA ALA A 282 -2.29 -2.87 -12.53
C ALA A 282 -2.71 -3.91 -13.56
N LYS A 283 -3.36 -4.98 -13.08
CA LYS A 283 -4.33 -5.72 -13.90
C LYS A 283 -5.70 -5.49 -13.27
N ALA A 284 -6.41 -4.48 -13.79
CA ALA A 284 -7.76 -4.06 -13.42
C ALA A 284 -8.80 -4.55 -14.41
N SER A 285 -10.03 -4.75 -13.96
CA SER A 285 -11.20 -4.75 -14.83
C SER A 285 -11.77 -3.33 -14.90
N ASP A 286 -11.92 -2.66 -13.77
CA ASP A 286 -12.48 -1.30 -13.64
C ASP A 286 -11.48 -0.14 -13.94
N GLY A 287 -11.92 1.12 -13.85
CA GLY A 287 -11.26 2.34 -14.31
C GLY A 287 -9.91 2.65 -13.68
N VAL A 288 -9.06 3.35 -14.46
CA VAL A 288 -7.66 3.63 -14.12
C VAL A 288 -7.42 5.13 -14.10
N ASN A 289 -7.02 5.66 -12.93
CA ASN A 289 -6.90 7.09 -12.70
C ASN A 289 -5.51 7.48 -12.14
N SER A 290 -4.93 8.53 -12.70
CA SER A 290 -3.71 9.15 -12.15
C SER A 290 -3.94 10.63 -11.84
N ARG A 291 -3.63 11.04 -10.61
CA ARG A 291 -3.61 12.44 -10.16
C ARG A 291 -2.20 12.80 -9.71
N HIS A 292 -1.46 13.55 -10.53
CA HIS A 292 -0.04 13.85 -10.29
C HIS A 292 0.88 12.62 -10.16
N GLY A 293 0.43 11.44 -10.59
CA GLY A 293 1.18 10.19 -10.49
C GLY A 293 1.40 9.52 -11.85
N ILE A 294 1.75 8.25 -11.83
CA ILE A 294 1.87 7.41 -13.02
C ILE A 294 1.06 6.13 -12.82
N CYS A 295 0.21 5.77 -13.78
CA CYS A 295 -0.54 4.52 -13.75
C CYS A 295 -0.42 3.75 -15.06
N ALA A 296 -0.21 2.44 -14.97
CA ALA A 296 -0.19 1.53 -16.11
C ALA A 296 -1.11 0.34 -15.86
N ALA A 297 -1.98 0.02 -16.81
CA ALA A 297 -2.94 -1.09 -16.69
C ALA A 297 -3.00 -1.98 -17.94
N LYS A 298 -3.45 -3.22 -17.78
CA LYS A 298 -3.77 -4.10 -18.92
C LYS A 298 -5.11 -3.74 -19.57
N SER A 299 -6.11 -3.40 -18.78
CA SER A 299 -7.47 -3.08 -19.21
C SER A 299 -8.04 -2.02 -18.26
N ALA A 300 -8.96 -1.19 -18.77
CA ALA A 300 -9.70 -0.20 -17.99
C ALA A 300 -11.13 -0.13 -18.57
N GLU A 301 -12.06 -0.88 -17.98
CA GLU A 301 -13.43 -0.93 -18.47
C GLU A 301 -14.13 0.43 -18.25
N ASP A 302 -14.00 1.02 -17.06
CA ASP A 302 -14.57 2.35 -16.74
C ASP A 302 -13.63 3.54 -17.09
N GLY A 303 -12.79 3.30 -18.10
CA GLY A 303 -12.04 4.35 -18.78
C GLY A 303 -10.68 4.70 -18.17
N LEU A 304 -9.86 5.37 -18.97
CA LEU A 304 -8.50 5.77 -18.63
C LEU A 304 -8.41 7.28 -18.41
N LYS A 305 -8.08 7.72 -17.19
CA LYS A 305 -8.16 9.13 -16.78
C LYS A 305 -6.83 9.63 -16.19
N ALA A 306 -6.25 10.72 -16.71
CA ALA A 306 -5.09 11.39 -16.11
C ALA A 306 -5.38 12.86 -15.81
N HIS A 307 -5.01 13.30 -14.61
CA HIS A 307 -5.12 14.66 -14.13
C HIS A 307 -3.77 15.14 -13.59
N HIS A 308 -3.05 15.98 -14.35
CA HIS A 308 -1.65 16.34 -14.08
C HIS A 308 -0.69 15.14 -13.94
N GLY A 309 -1.11 13.95 -14.37
CA GLY A 309 -0.34 12.71 -14.28
C GLY A 309 -0.23 12.00 -15.63
N ILE A 310 0.27 10.77 -15.59
CA ILE A 310 0.43 9.91 -16.76
C ILE A 310 -0.37 8.63 -16.56
N CYS A 311 -1.16 8.23 -17.57
CA CYS A 311 -1.89 6.98 -17.59
C CYS A 311 -1.65 6.22 -18.89
N ALA A 312 -1.41 4.91 -18.79
CA ALA A 312 -1.30 4.04 -19.95
C ALA A 312 -2.11 2.75 -19.77
N ALA A 313 -2.83 2.33 -20.81
CA ALA A 313 -3.51 1.04 -20.83
C ALA A 313 -3.29 0.29 -22.15
N LYS A 314 -3.44 -1.04 -22.15
CA LYS A 314 -3.52 -1.79 -23.41
C LYS A 314 -4.90 -1.63 -24.06
N ALA A 315 -5.98 -1.66 -23.30
CA ALA A 315 -7.34 -1.43 -23.80
C ALA A 315 -8.14 -0.59 -22.80
N SER A 316 -9.08 0.20 -23.30
CA SER A 316 -10.03 0.99 -22.52
C SER A 316 -11.41 0.90 -23.16
N THR A 317 -12.47 0.57 -22.42
CA THR A 317 -13.81 0.52 -23.02
C THR A 317 -14.51 1.89 -22.91
N ASP A 318 -14.60 2.49 -21.72
CA ASP A 318 -15.18 3.84 -21.47
C ASP A 318 -14.17 4.99 -21.74
N GLY A 319 -13.48 4.91 -22.88
CA GLY A 319 -12.74 6.03 -23.46
C GLY A 319 -11.47 6.48 -22.72
N VAL A 320 -10.79 7.48 -23.30
CA VAL A 320 -9.47 7.94 -22.82
C VAL A 320 -9.45 9.45 -22.61
N THR A 321 -9.30 9.88 -21.37
CA THR A 321 -9.38 11.30 -20.99
C THR A 321 -8.12 11.80 -20.31
N SER A 322 -7.54 12.89 -20.83
CA SER A 322 -6.43 13.61 -20.20
C SER A 322 -6.81 15.05 -19.87
N ARG A 323 -6.53 15.48 -18.63
CA ARG A 323 -6.65 16.86 -18.15
C ARG A 323 -5.32 17.34 -17.58
N HIS A 324 -4.64 18.22 -18.32
CA HIS A 324 -3.27 18.67 -17.98
C HIS A 324 -2.24 17.54 -17.83
N GLY A 325 -2.52 16.34 -18.33
CA GLY A 325 -1.67 15.17 -18.20
C GLY A 325 -1.42 14.47 -19.54
N ILE A 326 -1.07 13.19 -19.48
CA ILE A 326 -0.86 12.35 -20.67
C ILE A 326 -1.61 11.03 -20.47
N CYS A 327 -2.45 10.66 -21.44
CA CYS A 327 -3.12 9.36 -21.49
C CYS A 327 -2.81 8.65 -22.80
N ALA A 328 -2.50 7.35 -22.72
CA ALA A 328 -2.34 6.54 -23.91
C ALA A 328 -3.00 5.17 -23.75
N ALA A 329 -3.73 4.72 -24.78
CA ALA A 329 -4.22 3.36 -24.86
C ALA A 329 -3.80 2.72 -26.18
N LYS A 330 -3.62 1.39 -26.25
CA LYS A 330 -3.43 0.75 -27.56
C LYS A 330 -4.75 0.70 -28.35
N SER A 331 -5.86 0.45 -27.67
CA SER A 331 -7.22 0.59 -28.20
C SER A 331 -8.13 1.26 -27.17
N ALA A 332 -9.09 2.04 -27.65
CA ALA A 332 -10.17 2.65 -26.91
C ALA A 332 -11.45 2.41 -27.70
N ASP A 333 -12.45 1.81 -27.08
CA ASP A 333 -13.71 1.53 -27.77
C ASP A 333 -14.50 2.84 -27.87
N ASP A 334 -14.70 3.53 -26.74
CA ASP A 334 -15.27 4.88 -26.72
C ASP A 334 -14.23 6.00 -27.00
N GLY A 335 -14.75 7.21 -27.20
CA GLY A 335 -13.98 8.36 -27.65
C GLY A 335 -12.84 8.84 -26.74
N MET A 336 -11.97 9.68 -27.31
CA MET A 336 -10.85 10.28 -26.58
C MET A 336 -11.02 11.78 -26.36
N THR A 337 -10.66 12.27 -25.17
CA THR A 337 -10.70 13.70 -24.86
C THR A 337 -9.41 14.21 -24.21
N ALA A 338 -8.74 15.15 -24.88
CA ALA A 338 -7.61 15.87 -24.30
C ALA A 338 -7.98 17.32 -23.95
N ARG A 339 -7.91 17.70 -22.66
CA ARG A 339 -8.18 19.05 -22.17
C ARG A 339 -6.91 19.64 -21.55
N HIS A 340 -6.22 20.52 -22.28
CA HIS A 340 -4.88 21.01 -21.92
C HIS A 340 -3.84 19.89 -21.71
N GLY A 341 -4.10 18.68 -22.19
CA GLY A 341 -3.26 17.51 -22.04
C GLY A 341 -3.07 16.80 -23.37
N ILE A 342 -2.58 15.56 -23.32
CA ILE A 342 -2.31 14.73 -24.48
C ILE A 342 -3.06 13.40 -24.35
N CYS A 343 -3.76 12.97 -25.41
CA CYS A 343 -4.36 11.65 -25.54
C CYS A 343 -3.89 10.94 -26.81
N ALA A 344 -3.58 9.64 -26.72
CA ALA A 344 -3.28 8.82 -27.89
C ALA A 344 -3.83 7.39 -27.81
N ALA A 345 -4.64 6.98 -28.78
CA ALA A 345 -5.11 5.59 -28.93
C ALA A 345 -5.58 5.26 -30.34
N LYS A 346 -5.75 3.97 -30.66
CA LYS A 346 -6.73 3.61 -31.71
C LYS A 346 -8.11 3.77 -31.06
N ALA A 347 -8.91 4.74 -31.50
CA ALA A 347 -10.26 4.91 -31.01
C ALA A 347 -11.22 4.37 -32.06
N ASP A 348 -12.27 3.69 -31.63
CA ASP A 348 -13.35 3.32 -32.53
C ASP A 348 -14.35 4.50 -32.62
N ASP A 349 -14.72 5.14 -31.50
CA ASP A 349 -15.46 6.42 -31.47
C ASP A 349 -14.55 7.68 -31.65
N GLY A 350 -15.19 8.83 -31.79
CA GLY A 350 -14.64 10.14 -32.11
C GLY A 350 -13.74 10.71 -31.03
N PHE A 351 -12.94 11.71 -31.39
CA PHE A 351 -12.04 12.33 -30.42
C PHE A 351 -11.91 13.84 -30.50
N THR A 352 -11.75 14.45 -29.32
CA THR A 352 -11.78 15.89 -29.14
C THR A 352 -10.55 16.41 -28.40
N ALA A 353 -9.85 17.36 -29.01
CA ALA A 353 -8.80 18.15 -28.35
C ALA A 353 -9.34 19.55 -27.99
N ARG A 354 -9.40 19.88 -26.70
CA ARG A 354 -9.75 21.22 -26.20
C ARG A 354 -8.54 21.86 -25.54
N HIS A 355 -7.85 22.74 -26.26
CA HIS A 355 -6.52 23.26 -25.88
C HIS A 355 -5.45 22.18 -25.62
N GLY A 356 -5.72 20.95 -26.06
CA GLY A 356 -4.84 19.79 -25.89
C GLY A 356 -4.43 19.19 -27.23
N ILE A 357 -3.88 17.98 -27.19
CA ILE A 357 -3.45 17.23 -28.36
C ILE A 357 -4.08 15.84 -28.32
N CYS A 358 -4.76 15.44 -29.39
CA CYS A 358 -5.24 14.07 -29.59
C CYS A 358 -4.59 13.46 -30.85
N ALA A 359 -4.04 12.26 -30.72
CA ALA A 359 -3.50 11.51 -31.85
C ALA A 359 -4.11 10.11 -31.91
N ALA A 360 -4.81 9.80 -32.99
CA ALA A 360 -5.42 8.49 -33.20
C ALA A 360 -4.85 7.73 -34.39
N LYS A 361 -4.94 6.40 -34.35
CA LYS A 361 -4.66 5.61 -35.55
C LYS A 361 -5.83 5.64 -36.54
N ALA A 362 -7.06 5.53 -36.07
CA ALA A 362 -8.29 5.63 -36.83
C ALA A 362 -9.37 6.14 -35.87
N SER A 363 -10.51 6.54 -36.42
CA SER A 363 -11.74 6.93 -35.73
C SER A 363 -12.86 6.63 -36.71
N GLU A 364 -13.82 5.82 -36.29
CA GLU A 364 -15.02 5.54 -37.07
C GLU A 364 -15.96 6.77 -37.01
N ASP A 365 -15.93 7.52 -35.90
CA ASP A 365 -16.67 8.78 -35.77
C ASP A 365 -15.79 10.03 -36.01
N GLY A 366 -16.36 11.22 -35.76
CA GLY A 366 -15.77 12.50 -36.11
C GLY A 366 -14.61 13.00 -35.23
N ILE A 367 -13.67 13.71 -35.83
CA ILE A 367 -12.51 14.33 -35.16
C ILE A 367 -12.73 15.83 -34.93
N ASN A 368 -12.51 16.33 -33.70
CA ASN A 368 -12.75 17.73 -33.36
C ASN A 368 -11.61 18.43 -32.60
N ALA A 369 -10.97 19.42 -33.22
CA ALA A 369 -9.99 20.28 -32.55
C ALA A 369 -10.60 21.64 -32.18
N ARG A 370 -10.78 21.92 -30.88
CA ARG A 370 -11.23 23.23 -30.36
C ARG A 370 -10.09 23.94 -29.64
N HIS A 371 -9.43 24.88 -30.31
CA HIS A 371 -8.18 25.49 -29.83
C HIS A 371 -7.04 24.48 -29.54
N GLY A 372 -7.19 23.23 -30.01
CA GLY A 372 -6.24 22.14 -29.81
C GLY A 372 -5.75 21.59 -31.14
N ILE A 373 -5.10 20.43 -31.09
CA ILE A 373 -4.56 19.74 -32.26
C ILE A 373 -5.08 18.30 -32.26
N CYS A 374 -5.62 17.86 -33.39
CA CYS A 374 -6.05 16.49 -33.62
C CYS A 374 -5.34 15.91 -34.86
N ALA A 375 -4.84 14.68 -34.76
CA ALA A 375 -4.27 13.96 -35.89
C ALA A 375 -4.78 12.51 -35.95
N ALA A 376 -5.16 12.04 -37.14
CA ALA A 376 -5.51 10.63 -37.39
C ALA A 376 -4.88 10.08 -38.67
N LYS A 377 -4.92 8.75 -38.85
CA LYS A 377 -4.76 8.16 -40.19
C LYS A 377 -6.07 8.23 -40.97
N ALA A 378 -7.17 7.78 -40.38
CA ALA A 378 -8.51 7.78 -40.99
C ALA A 378 -9.52 8.43 -40.03
N ALA A 379 -10.53 9.08 -40.58
CA ALA A 379 -11.56 9.83 -39.86
C ALA A 379 -12.88 9.67 -40.62
N ASP A 380 -13.62 8.61 -40.31
CA ASP A 380 -14.66 8.16 -41.22
C ASP A 380 -15.82 9.16 -41.21
N GLU A 381 -16.38 9.62 -40.08
CA GLU A 381 -17.34 10.75 -40.09
C GLU A 381 -16.72 12.17 -40.27
N GLY A 382 -15.44 12.25 -40.66
CA GLY A 382 -14.79 13.51 -41.03
C GLY A 382 -14.14 14.30 -39.88
N MET A 383 -13.65 15.50 -40.22
CA MET A 383 -12.84 16.34 -39.34
C MET A 383 -13.36 17.77 -39.23
N THR A 384 -13.32 18.31 -38.01
CA THR A 384 -13.66 19.70 -37.73
C THR A 384 -12.59 20.40 -36.89
N ALA A 385 -12.07 21.54 -37.37
CA ALA A 385 -11.22 22.42 -36.58
C ALA A 385 -11.95 23.73 -36.26
N ARG A 386 -12.08 24.07 -34.97
CA ARG A 386 -12.62 25.35 -34.48
C ARG A 386 -11.53 26.10 -33.71
N HIS A 387 -10.88 27.06 -34.34
CA HIS A 387 -9.66 27.71 -33.83
C HIS A 387 -8.50 26.74 -33.50
N GLY A 388 -8.59 25.49 -33.98
CA GLY A 388 -7.60 24.45 -33.76
C GLY A 388 -7.04 23.92 -35.08
N ILE A 389 -6.35 22.79 -35.01
CA ILE A 389 -5.74 22.13 -36.16
C ILE A 389 -6.19 20.67 -36.22
N CYS A 390 -6.71 20.21 -37.36
CA CYS A 390 -7.00 18.80 -37.62
C CYS A 390 -6.20 18.30 -38.83
N ALA A 391 -5.63 17.10 -38.73
CA ALA A 391 -4.97 16.45 -39.84
C ALA A 391 -5.35 14.98 -39.95
N ALA A 392 -5.63 14.48 -41.16
CA ALA A 392 -5.80 13.05 -41.41
C ALA A 392 -5.11 12.60 -42.71
N LYS A 393 -4.94 11.29 -42.90
CA LYS A 393 -4.58 10.77 -44.23
C LYS A 393 -5.84 10.67 -45.10
N SER A 394 -6.91 10.08 -44.59
CA SER A 394 -8.24 10.01 -45.23
C SER A 394 -9.31 10.52 -44.26
N ALA A 395 -10.37 11.13 -44.79
CA ALA A 395 -11.57 11.47 -44.03
C ALA A 395 -12.78 11.60 -44.96
N GLU A 396 -14.01 11.34 -44.51
CA GLU A 396 -15.18 11.65 -45.37
C GLU A 396 -15.28 13.16 -45.57
N GLY A 397 -15.38 13.95 -44.50
CA GLY A 397 -15.57 15.40 -44.61
C GLY A 397 -14.47 16.23 -43.96
N MET A 398 -14.33 17.49 -44.41
CA MET A 398 -13.42 18.45 -43.76
C MET A 398 -14.06 19.82 -43.54
N LYS A 399 -14.04 20.32 -42.30
CA LYS A 399 -14.61 21.63 -41.93
C LYS A 399 -13.64 22.45 -41.06
N ALA A 400 -13.25 23.65 -41.49
CA ALA A 400 -12.45 24.58 -40.70
C ALA A 400 -13.23 25.87 -40.38
N TYR A 401 -13.38 26.18 -39.09
CA TYR A 401 -13.99 27.40 -38.56
C TYR A 401 -12.94 28.19 -37.78
N HIS A 402 -12.32 29.20 -38.41
CA HIS A 402 -11.14 29.90 -37.85
C HIS A 402 -9.96 28.98 -37.48
N GLY A 403 -9.98 27.72 -37.97
CA GLY A 403 -8.96 26.72 -37.73
C GLY A 403 -8.31 26.26 -39.02
N ILE A 404 -7.52 25.20 -38.92
CA ILE A 404 -6.80 24.61 -40.05
C ILE A 404 -7.16 23.12 -40.13
N CYS A 405 -7.56 22.65 -41.30
CA CYS A 405 -7.73 21.23 -41.56
C CYS A 405 -6.89 20.79 -42.76
N ALA A 406 -6.26 19.62 -42.67
CA ALA A 406 -5.47 19.05 -43.76
C ALA A 406 -5.72 17.55 -43.94
N ALA A 407 -5.86 17.09 -45.18
CA ALA A 407 -5.98 15.68 -45.49
C ALA A 407 -5.29 15.29 -46.80
N LYS A 408 -4.96 14.01 -46.95
CA LYS A 408 -4.50 13.50 -48.25
C LYS A 408 -5.69 13.22 -49.16
N SER A 409 -6.74 12.56 -48.67
CA SER A 409 -7.90 12.18 -49.47
C SER A 409 -9.19 12.48 -48.71
N ILE A 410 -10.17 13.07 -49.40
CA ILE A 410 -11.47 13.48 -48.87
C ILE A 410 -12.57 12.99 -49.80
N GLU A 411 -13.62 12.40 -49.24
CA GLU A 411 -14.75 11.85 -49.99
C GLU A 411 -15.87 12.91 -50.11
N ASP A 412 -16.50 13.30 -49.00
CA ASP A 412 -17.68 14.19 -48.86
C ASP A 412 -17.35 15.70 -48.65
N GLY A 413 -16.33 16.18 -49.35
CA GLY A 413 -16.12 17.60 -49.61
C GLY A 413 -15.46 18.42 -48.50
N VAL A 414 -14.98 19.62 -48.89
CA VAL A 414 -14.07 20.44 -48.09
C VAL A 414 -14.65 21.84 -47.87
N LYS A 415 -14.79 22.28 -46.61
CA LYS A 415 -15.44 23.55 -46.24
C LYS A 415 -14.59 24.41 -45.31
N ALA A 416 -14.27 25.64 -45.72
CA ALA A 416 -13.59 26.64 -44.88
C ALA A 416 -14.46 27.87 -44.60
N HIS A 417 -14.65 28.19 -43.32
CA HIS A 417 -15.36 29.35 -42.79
C HIS A 417 -14.41 30.19 -41.93
N HIS A 418 -13.76 31.19 -42.53
CA HIS A 418 -12.65 31.94 -41.90
C HIS A 418 -11.45 31.07 -41.50
N GLY A 419 -11.41 29.82 -41.95
CA GLY A 419 -10.32 28.87 -41.70
C GLY A 419 -9.58 28.50 -42.98
N ILE A 420 -8.69 27.53 -42.87
CA ILE A 420 -7.90 27.01 -43.98
C ILE A 420 -8.13 25.51 -44.10
N CYS A 421 -8.46 25.03 -45.29
CA CYS A 421 -8.55 23.61 -45.59
C CYS A 421 -7.61 23.24 -46.74
N ALA A 422 -6.83 22.18 -46.59
CA ALA A 422 -5.95 21.68 -47.63
C ALA A 422 -6.14 20.17 -47.86
N ALA A 423 -6.43 19.77 -49.08
CA ALA A 423 -6.53 18.36 -49.48
C ALA A 423 -5.53 18.04 -50.60
N ARG A 424 -5.09 16.79 -50.73
CA ARG A 424 -4.45 16.35 -51.99
C ARG A 424 -5.51 15.95 -53.01
N THR A 425 -6.47 15.12 -52.62
CA THR A 425 -7.64 14.78 -53.45
C THR A 425 -8.92 15.08 -52.68
N ALA A 426 -9.91 15.66 -53.35
CA ALA A 426 -11.27 15.79 -52.86
C ALA A 426 -12.21 15.26 -53.94
N GLU A 427 -13.05 14.29 -53.59
CA GLU A 427 -14.01 13.72 -54.53
C GLU A 427 -15.18 14.70 -54.69
N ASP A 428 -15.80 15.11 -53.58
CA ASP A 428 -16.87 16.11 -53.60
C ASP A 428 -16.42 17.56 -53.48
N GLY A 429 -17.38 18.47 -53.69
CA GLY A 429 -17.15 19.90 -53.87
C GLY A 429 -16.38 20.62 -52.74
N ILE A 430 -15.56 21.59 -53.17
CA ILE A 430 -14.73 22.42 -52.29
C ILE A 430 -15.36 23.81 -52.15
N LYS A 431 -15.58 24.27 -50.91
CA LYS A 431 -16.27 25.53 -50.61
C LYS A 431 -15.48 26.38 -49.61
N ALA A 432 -15.12 27.60 -50.00
CA ALA A 432 -14.57 28.61 -49.10
C ALA A 432 -15.58 29.75 -48.97
N LYS A 433 -16.02 30.10 -47.76
CA LYS A 433 -16.72 31.39 -47.56
C LYS A 433 -15.66 32.46 -47.37
N HIS A 434 -15.39 32.89 -46.13
CA HIS A 434 -14.31 33.83 -45.81
C HIS A 434 -12.96 33.16 -45.53
N GLY A 435 -12.75 31.95 -46.06
CA GLY A 435 -11.59 31.12 -45.76
C GLY A 435 -10.77 30.80 -47.01
N ILE A 436 -9.86 29.85 -46.86
CA ILE A 436 -9.03 29.34 -47.95
C ILE A 436 -9.23 27.83 -48.06
N CYS A 437 -9.57 27.33 -49.24
CA CYS A 437 -9.53 25.92 -49.55
C CYS A 437 -8.60 25.66 -50.73
N ALA A 438 -7.71 24.67 -50.59
CA ALA A 438 -6.82 24.25 -51.66
C ALA A 438 -6.85 22.73 -51.85
N ALA A 439 -6.86 22.27 -53.10
CA ALA A 439 -6.69 20.86 -53.42
C ALA A 439 -5.65 20.64 -54.55
N LYS A 440 -5.00 19.47 -54.60
CA LYS A 440 -4.25 19.11 -55.81
C LYS A 440 -5.21 18.62 -56.91
N ALA A 441 -6.19 17.81 -56.57
CA ALA A 441 -7.25 17.36 -57.48
C ALA A 441 -8.63 17.49 -56.81
N ALA A 442 -9.62 17.96 -57.58
CA ALA A 442 -11.02 18.08 -57.19
C ALA A 442 -11.91 17.48 -58.29
N ASN A 443 -12.75 16.50 -57.96
CA ASN A 443 -13.60 15.85 -58.97
C ASN A 443 -14.94 16.57 -59.16
N GLU A 444 -15.42 17.28 -58.15
CA GLU A 444 -16.61 18.13 -58.22
C GLU A 444 -16.32 19.64 -58.10
N GLY A 445 -17.38 20.45 -58.22
CA GLY A 445 -17.32 21.91 -58.32
C GLY A 445 -16.69 22.62 -57.12
N MET A 446 -15.98 23.72 -57.42
CA MET A 446 -15.34 24.59 -56.45
C MET A 446 -16.07 25.93 -56.37
N THR A 447 -16.35 26.41 -55.17
CA THR A 447 -17.00 27.71 -54.95
C THR A 447 -16.30 28.52 -53.86
N ALA A 448 -16.14 29.82 -54.09
CA ALA A 448 -15.63 30.76 -53.10
C ALA A 448 -16.65 31.89 -52.88
N ARG A 449 -16.82 32.36 -51.63
CA ARG A 449 -17.67 33.52 -51.32
C ARG A 449 -16.95 34.43 -50.33
N HIS A 450 -16.24 35.43 -50.85
CA HIS A 450 -15.34 36.31 -50.10
C HIS A 450 -14.13 35.58 -49.51
N GLY A 451 -13.62 34.56 -50.21
CA GLY A 451 -12.46 33.76 -49.84
C GLY A 451 -11.78 33.18 -51.08
N ILE A 452 -10.94 32.16 -50.90
CA ILE A 452 -10.12 31.60 -51.98
C ILE A 452 -10.36 30.08 -52.07
N CYS A 453 -10.69 29.60 -53.26
CA CYS A 453 -10.71 28.18 -53.61
C CYS A 453 -9.78 27.95 -54.80
N ALA A 454 -8.82 27.02 -54.69
CA ALA A 454 -7.93 26.68 -55.80
C ALA A 454 -7.67 25.16 -55.90
N ALA A 455 -7.68 24.61 -57.12
CA ALA A 455 -7.20 23.26 -57.40
C ALA A 455 -6.29 23.20 -58.62
N ARG A 456 -5.31 22.30 -58.60
CA ARG A 456 -4.40 22.09 -59.74
C ARG A 456 -5.04 21.27 -60.88
N LEU A 457 -5.90 20.33 -60.54
CA LEU A 457 -6.65 19.50 -61.48
C LEU A 457 -8.11 19.53 -61.05
N ALA A 458 -9.01 20.09 -61.86
CA ALA A 458 -10.45 20.14 -61.57
C ALA A 458 -11.24 19.68 -62.78
N ASN A 459 -12.23 18.80 -62.60
CA ASN A 459 -13.21 18.51 -63.65
C ASN A 459 -14.10 19.74 -63.85
N TRP A 460 -14.20 20.21 -65.09
CA TRP A 460 -14.54 21.59 -65.44
C TRP A 460 -16.04 21.92 -65.51
N ASP A 461 -16.90 21.22 -64.78
CA ASP A 461 -18.37 21.37 -64.91
C ASP A 461 -19.02 22.35 -63.91
N GLY A 462 -18.28 23.11 -63.10
CA GLY A 462 -18.95 23.90 -62.04
C GLY A 462 -18.20 25.00 -61.29
N MET A 463 -17.17 25.64 -61.86
CA MET A 463 -16.51 26.76 -61.16
C MET A 463 -17.41 28.02 -61.18
N LYS A 464 -18.04 28.35 -60.05
CA LYS A 464 -18.77 29.61 -59.84
C LYS A 464 -18.00 30.46 -58.83
N VAL A 465 -17.42 31.56 -59.32
CA VAL A 465 -16.68 32.56 -58.55
C VAL A 465 -17.63 33.52 -57.86
#